data_AF-A0A8S2VRP6-F1
#
_entry.id   AF-A0A8S2VRP6-F1
#
_cell.length_a   1.000
_cell.length_b   1.000
_cell.length_c   1.000
_cell.angle_alpha   90.00
_cell.angle_beta   90.00
_cell.angle_gamma   90.00
#
_symmetry.space_group_name_H-M   'P 1'
#
loop_
_entity.id
_entity.type
_entity.pdbx_description
1 polymer ?
#
loop_
_entity_poly.entity_id
_entity_poly.type
_entity_poly.pdbx_seq_one_letter_code
_entity_poly.pdbx_strand_id
1 'polypeptide(L)'
;NDKNLPSPEDVAQRWVKLYKVSRPLICEPLSVQFPNIFRMVSDSLDELIKAMTVKEFSISGQIATVYFRADCCFFEDLARNTNADRLRHAITNQLSQKNISKASLYIQYNKEAANAVILTSGRARKWALFDSIDLDGRIIIKKNRLACRLVVRPVPKDFPVSLIQNHKVFDGTVVKAIPKDDRLILELSNKSVYEKCVDQGALRVRDQAMYMEVYTFSSNPEDSEIDAENWYEMEMCDHKPNIMPFISNPQHPIFRFKWNPQAFIEQFGRCATIDRENIKTERDRRMTDTNQTRHLLRMTVMLNTIGVVWKGSYRSAEHELKLKQDRLKTIVYDHRSKLERGVTRSLSAATTFPYASTLIEVVNEDCLYVYQQLVAQKRRPVLLNMANADSAGGGYRRGDGAQEETLFRRSDYFRSLDMGLDGGKPTNRFFCNSNCELDPLSERQRMYPMDEFGAIYTSGLTVFRQDEDTGYAFMSEPLFDVCAIAMA
;
A
#
# COMPACT_ATOMS: atom_id res chain seq x y z
N ASN A 1 -20.93 -16.62 17.15
CA ASN A 1 -21.51 -16.82 18.49
C ASN A 1 -21.09 -18.15 19.06
N ASP A 2 -19.99 -18.13 19.80
CA ASP A 2 -19.48 -19.28 20.51
C ASP A 2 -20.39 -19.52 21.72
N LYS A 3 -21.32 -20.48 21.63
CA LYS A 3 -22.44 -20.68 22.58
C LYS A 3 -22.01 -21.02 24.01
N ASN A 4 -20.71 -21.08 24.28
CA ASN A 4 -20.14 -21.51 25.56
C ASN A 4 -19.51 -20.38 26.38
N LEU A 5 -19.41 -19.15 25.87
CA LEU A 5 -18.85 -18.03 26.64
C LEU A 5 -19.82 -17.57 27.75
N PRO A 6 -19.31 -17.24 28.96
CA PRO A 6 -20.14 -16.74 30.06
C PRO A 6 -20.75 -15.37 29.70
N SER A 7 -21.96 -15.10 30.19
CA SER A 7 -22.58 -13.78 30.00
C SER A 7 -21.92 -12.72 30.91
N PRO A 8 -22.05 -11.41 30.61
CA PRO A 8 -21.60 -10.36 31.50
C PRO A 8 -22.18 -10.48 32.93
N GLU A 9 -23.44 -10.92 33.06
CA GLU A 9 -24.08 -11.19 34.34
C GLU A 9 -23.42 -12.37 35.08
N ASP A 10 -23.08 -13.46 34.38
CA ASP A 10 -22.38 -14.60 34.97
C ASP A 10 -21.02 -14.17 35.55
N VAL A 11 -20.28 -13.36 34.78
CA VAL A 11 -18.98 -12.81 35.19
C VAL A 11 -19.13 -11.90 36.41
N ALA A 12 -20.09 -10.96 36.38
CA ALA A 12 -20.36 -10.04 37.48
C ALA A 12 -20.78 -10.78 38.76
N GLN A 13 -21.69 -11.76 38.66
CA GLN A 13 -22.13 -12.55 39.80
C GLN A 13 -20.98 -13.36 40.41
N ARG A 14 -20.13 -13.95 39.57
CA ARG A 14 -18.98 -14.71 40.05
C ARG A 14 -17.97 -13.81 40.76
N TRP A 15 -17.75 -12.60 40.25
CA TRP A 15 -16.91 -11.59 40.88
C TRP A 15 -17.40 -11.23 42.29
N VAL A 16 -18.70 -10.92 42.43
CA VAL A 16 -19.32 -10.59 43.72
C VAL A 16 -19.08 -11.70 44.75
N LYS A 17 -19.33 -12.96 44.34
CA LYS A 17 -19.12 -14.13 45.21
C LYS A 17 -17.67 -14.31 45.61
N LEU A 18 -16.73 -14.11 44.68
CA LEU A 18 -15.31 -14.34 44.91
C LEU A 18 -14.70 -13.30 45.85
N TYR A 19 -15.02 -12.03 45.65
CA TYR A 19 -14.39 -10.92 46.37
C TYR A 19 -15.24 -10.36 47.52
N LYS A 20 -16.43 -10.92 47.75
CA LYS A 20 -17.37 -10.49 48.81
C LYS A 20 -17.67 -8.99 48.76
N VAL A 21 -17.75 -8.43 47.55
CA VAL A 21 -18.10 -7.02 47.34
C VAL A 21 -19.60 -6.81 47.49
N SER A 22 -19.99 -5.63 47.93
CA SER A 22 -21.37 -5.33 48.35
C SER A 22 -22.34 -5.12 47.18
N ARG A 23 -21.82 -4.80 45.99
CA ARG A 23 -22.59 -4.56 44.76
C ARG A 23 -21.92 -5.20 43.54
N PRO A 24 -22.69 -5.63 42.54
CA PRO A 24 -22.14 -6.06 41.26
C PRO A 24 -21.48 -4.89 40.53
N LEU A 25 -20.27 -5.12 40.03
CA LEU A 25 -19.58 -4.18 39.17
C LEU A 25 -20.28 -4.09 37.81
N ILE A 26 -20.15 -2.94 37.16
CA ILE A 26 -20.55 -2.82 35.75
C ILE A 26 -19.62 -3.74 34.96
N CYS A 27 -20.18 -4.76 34.33
CA CYS A 27 -19.48 -5.72 33.50
C CYS A 27 -20.05 -5.65 32.08
N GLU A 28 -19.19 -5.35 31.11
CA GLU A 28 -19.59 -5.16 29.72
C GLU A 28 -18.56 -5.86 28.80
N PRO A 29 -19.00 -6.55 27.73
CA PRO A 29 -18.09 -7.06 26.72
C PRO A 29 -17.28 -5.91 26.10
N LEU A 30 -15.98 -6.14 25.92
CA LEU A 30 -15.08 -5.12 25.39
C LEU A 30 -15.42 -4.77 23.93
N SER A 31 -15.71 -5.79 23.12
CA SER A 31 -16.11 -5.67 21.71
C SER A 31 -16.72 -6.97 21.22
N VAL A 32 -17.70 -6.91 20.32
CA VAL A 32 -18.22 -8.10 19.59
C VAL A 32 -17.13 -8.84 18.80
N GLN A 33 -16.03 -8.18 18.44
CA GLN A 33 -14.88 -8.80 17.77
C GLN A 33 -13.93 -9.53 18.75
N PHE A 34 -14.09 -9.28 20.05
CA PHE A 34 -13.36 -9.91 21.16
C PHE A 34 -14.34 -10.28 22.29
N PRO A 35 -15.32 -11.17 22.03
CA PRO A 35 -16.47 -11.39 22.90
C PRO A 35 -16.11 -12.06 24.24
N ASN A 36 -14.91 -12.62 24.34
CA ASN A 36 -14.38 -13.28 25.54
C ASN A 36 -13.65 -12.31 26.50
N ILE A 37 -13.58 -11.02 26.18
CA ILE A 37 -12.92 -10.01 27.01
C ILE A 37 -13.96 -9.07 27.59
N PHE A 38 -13.94 -8.92 28.92
CA PHE A 38 -14.90 -8.11 29.65
C PHE A 38 -14.20 -6.93 30.32
N ARG A 39 -14.81 -5.75 30.23
CA ARG A 39 -14.42 -4.60 31.02
C ARG A 39 -15.25 -4.58 32.29
N MET A 40 -14.56 -4.45 33.42
CA MET A 40 -15.17 -4.34 34.74
C MET A 40 -14.87 -2.98 35.34
N VAL A 41 -15.91 -2.22 35.69
CA VAL A 41 -15.80 -0.88 36.25
C VAL A 41 -16.30 -0.88 37.69
N SER A 42 -15.45 -0.38 38.60
CA SER A 42 -15.77 -0.14 40.00
C SER A 42 -15.62 1.33 40.31
N ASP A 43 -16.53 1.84 41.14
CA ASP A 43 -16.54 3.18 41.71
C ASP A 43 -15.72 3.27 43.02
N SER A 44 -15.22 2.13 43.54
CA SER A 44 -14.49 2.05 44.82
C SER A 44 -13.09 1.46 44.65
N LEU A 45 -12.07 2.31 44.87
CA LEU A 45 -10.68 1.87 44.88
C LEU A 45 -10.39 0.85 45.99
N ASP A 46 -11.03 1.01 47.15
CA ASP A 46 -10.86 0.11 48.31
C ASP A 46 -11.41 -1.29 48.03
N GLU A 47 -12.54 -1.39 47.31
CA GLU A 47 -13.07 -2.68 46.87
C GLU A 47 -12.14 -3.35 45.85
N LEU A 48 -11.58 -2.58 44.92
CA LEU A 48 -10.60 -3.09 43.95
C LEU A 48 -9.32 -3.60 44.65
N ILE A 49 -8.80 -2.87 45.65
CA ILE A 49 -7.61 -3.29 46.40
C ILE A 49 -7.86 -4.60 47.14
N LYS A 50 -9.03 -4.76 47.79
CA LYS A 50 -9.42 -6.03 48.45
C LYS A 50 -9.50 -7.19 47.45
N ALA A 51 -9.92 -6.91 46.22
CA ALA A 51 -10.06 -7.90 45.15
C ALA A 51 -8.73 -8.31 44.49
N MET A 52 -7.61 -7.60 44.70
CA MET A 52 -6.34 -7.89 44.00
C MET A 52 -5.65 -9.22 44.40
N THR A 53 -6.22 -9.99 45.33
CA THR A 53 -5.63 -11.22 45.89
C THR A 53 -5.81 -12.44 44.99
N VAL A 54 -6.89 -12.50 44.19
CA VAL A 54 -7.15 -13.58 43.25
C VAL A 54 -6.99 -13.05 41.83
N LYS A 55 -6.19 -13.72 40.99
CA LYS A 55 -5.93 -13.29 39.61
C LYS A 55 -6.59 -14.18 38.57
N GLU A 56 -7.00 -15.37 38.98
CA GLU A 56 -7.63 -16.35 38.11
C GLU A 56 -8.78 -17.02 38.86
N PHE A 57 -9.90 -17.23 38.19
CA PHE A 57 -11.04 -17.94 38.77
C PHE A 57 -11.85 -18.65 37.69
N SER A 58 -12.54 -19.73 38.08
CA SER A 58 -13.37 -20.47 37.13
C SER A 58 -14.81 -19.94 37.06
N ILE A 59 -15.33 -19.88 35.83
CA ILE A 59 -16.71 -19.56 35.48
C ILE A 59 -17.17 -20.60 34.45
N SER A 60 -18.21 -21.37 34.76
CA SER A 60 -18.81 -22.33 33.82
C SER A 60 -17.80 -23.27 33.13
N GLY A 61 -16.78 -23.74 33.87
CA GLY A 61 -15.73 -24.63 33.34
C GLY A 61 -14.59 -23.93 32.60
N GLN A 62 -14.67 -22.62 32.39
CA GLN A 62 -13.60 -21.80 31.82
C GLN A 62 -12.76 -21.14 32.92
N ILE A 63 -11.53 -20.74 32.59
CA ILE A 63 -10.64 -19.98 33.49
C ILE A 63 -10.63 -18.53 33.03
N ALA A 64 -11.10 -17.63 33.90
CA ALA A 64 -11.03 -16.19 33.70
C ALA A 64 -9.76 -15.64 34.37
N THR A 65 -9.02 -14.79 33.66
CA THR A 65 -7.84 -14.08 34.19
C THR A 65 -8.15 -12.60 34.36
N VAL A 66 -7.81 -12.04 35.52
CA VAL A 66 -8.07 -10.65 35.88
C VAL A 66 -6.82 -9.78 35.69
N TYR A 67 -6.95 -8.74 34.88
CA TYR A 67 -5.92 -7.73 34.66
C TYR A 67 -6.29 -6.43 35.39
N PHE A 68 -5.84 -6.31 36.65
CA PHE A 68 -6.10 -5.12 37.46
C PHE A 68 -5.40 -3.86 36.92
N ARG A 69 -6.12 -2.73 36.90
CA ARG A 69 -5.64 -1.43 36.40
C ARG A 69 -4.99 -1.55 35.02
N ALA A 70 -5.58 -2.36 34.14
CA ALA A 70 -5.04 -2.60 32.82
C ALA A 70 -5.31 -1.42 31.87
N ASP A 71 -4.33 -1.12 31.04
CA ASP A 71 -4.52 -0.30 29.86
C ASP A 71 -4.93 -1.23 28.69
N CYS A 72 -5.90 -0.80 27.89
CA CYS A 72 -6.43 -1.56 26.76
C CYS A 72 -6.24 -0.76 25.47
N CYS A 73 -5.70 -1.41 24.44
CA CYS A 73 -5.55 -0.80 23.13
C CYS A 73 -5.76 -1.82 22.02
N PHE A 74 -5.93 -1.29 20.81
CA PHE A 74 -6.25 -2.05 19.61
C PHE A 74 -5.29 -1.69 18.49
N PHE A 75 -5.07 -2.67 17.61
CA PHE A 75 -4.43 -2.47 16.31
C PHE A 75 -5.35 -3.02 15.24
N GLU A 76 -5.51 -2.28 14.15
CA GLU A 76 -6.32 -2.66 13.00
C GLU A 76 -5.42 -2.82 11.77
N ASP A 77 -5.96 -3.44 10.72
CA ASP A 77 -5.29 -3.57 9.42
C ASP A 77 -3.93 -4.30 9.51
N LEU A 78 -3.82 -5.25 10.43
CA LEU A 78 -2.61 -6.05 10.67
C LEU A 78 -2.31 -6.97 9.49
N ALA A 79 -1.02 -7.11 9.15
CA ALA A 79 -0.57 -8.00 8.08
C ALA A 79 -0.95 -9.46 8.37
N ARG A 80 -1.22 -10.26 7.33
CA ARG A 80 -1.71 -11.66 7.48
C ARG A 80 -0.76 -12.61 8.18
N ASN A 81 0.53 -12.33 8.09
CA ASN A 81 1.55 -13.13 8.75
C ASN A 81 1.72 -12.74 10.23
N THR A 82 0.99 -11.71 10.70
CA THR A 82 0.92 -11.33 12.12
C THR A 82 0.22 -12.43 12.92
N ASN A 83 0.68 -12.61 14.15
CA ASN A 83 0.07 -13.47 15.14
C ASN A 83 0.37 -12.90 16.55
N ALA A 84 -0.22 -13.50 17.57
CA ALA A 84 -0.06 -13.05 18.95
C ALA A 84 1.42 -13.07 19.42
N ASP A 85 2.22 -14.03 18.95
CA ASP A 85 3.63 -14.16 19.33
C ASP A 85 4.50 -13.06 18.72
N ARG A 86 4.24 -12.69 17.46
CA ARG A 86 4.92 -11.57 16.79
C ARG A 86 4.60 -10.25 17.45
N LEU A 87 3.32 -10.01 17.75
CA LEU A 87 2.90 -8.83 18.50
C LEU A 87 3.57 -8.80 19.89
N ARG A 88 3.62 -9.94 20.58
CA ARG A 88 4.31 -10.05 21.86
C ARG A 88 5.79 -9.69 21.73
N HIS A 89 6.47 -10.26 20.73
CA HIS A 89 7.89 -10.02 20.50
C HIS A 89 8.18 -8.53 20.24
N ALA A 90 7.40 -7.89 19.37
CA ALA A 90 7.54 -6.47 19.06
C ALA A 90 7.32 -5.58 20.29
N ILE A 91 6.27 -5.83 21.08
CA ILE A 91 6.01 -5.10 22.34
C ILE A 91 7.16 -5.30 23.33
N THR A 92 7.64 -6.54 23.51
CA THR A 92 8.74 -6.82 24.44
C THR A 92 10.04 -6.13 24.02
N ASN A 93 10.30 -6.06 22.71
CA ASN A 93 11.47 -5.36 22.16
C ASN A 93 11.38 -3.85 22.39
N GLN A 94 10.25 -3.22 22.06
CA GLN A 94 10.05 -1.78 22.27
C GLN A 94 10.10 -1.40 23.76
N LEU A 95 9.58 -2.25 24.65
CA LEU A 95 9.68 -2.04 26.09
C LEU A 95 11.08 -2.32 26.66
N SER A 96 12.02 -2.82 25.85
CA SER A 96 13.34 -3.27 26.28
C SER A 96 13.27 -4.30 27.43
N GLN A 97 12.26 -5.18 27.39
CA GLN A 97 11.99 -6.18 28.42
C GLN A 97 11.87 -7.57 27.80
N LYS A 98 12.91 -8.39 27.96
CA LYS A 98 12.96 -9.73 27.34
C LYS A 98 11.91 -10.71 27.85
N ASN A 99 11.38 -10.53 29.07
CA ASN A 99 10.42 -11.44 29.69
C ASN A 99 9.29 -10.68 30.41
N ILE A 100 8.17 -10.47 29.71
CA ILE A 100 6.94 -9.93 30.31
C ILE A 100 5.99 -11.10 30.60
N SER A 101 5.54 -11.22 31.85
CA SER A 101 4.66 -12.31 32.27
C SER A 101 3.29 -12.25 31.58
N LYS A 102 2.65 -13.41 31.36
CA LYS A 102 1.28 -13.50 30.83
C LYS A 102 0.25 -12.78 31.71
N ALA A 103 0.53 -12.63 33.01
CA ALA A 103 -0.28 -11.86 33.95
C ALA A 103 -0.14 -10.34 33.79
N SER A 104 0.88 -9.87 33.07
CA SER A 104 1.13 -8.44 32.80
C SER A 104 0.82 -8.04 31.36
N LEU A 105 0.79 -8.98 30.42
CA LEU A 105 0.56 -8.72 29.00
C LEU A 105 -0.31 -9.82 28.39
N TYR A 106 -1.51 -9.45 27.98
CA TYR A 106 -2.41 -10.28 27.18
C TYR A 106 -2.51 -9.73 25.76
N ILE A 107 -2.52 -10.63 24.78
CA ILE A 107 -2.67 -10.30 23.37
C ILE A 107 -3.62 -11.32 22.77
N GLN A 108 -4.66 -10.84 22.11
CA GLN A 108 -5.52 -11.67 21.29
C GLN A 108 -5.58 -11.08 19.89
N TYR A 109 -5.25 -11.91 18.90
CA TYR A 109 -5.28 -11.55 17.48
C TYR A 109 -6.52 -12.19 16.83
N ASN A 110 -7.33 -11.37 16.18
CA ASN A 110 -8.43 -11.79 15.33
C ASN A 110 -7.95 -11.80 13.88
N LYS A 111 -7.72 -13.00 13.35
CA LYS A 111 -7.22 -13.21 11.99
C LYS A 111 -8.23 -12.80 10.91
N GLU A 112 -9.53 -12.96 11.16
CA GLU A 112 -10.58 -12.68 10.18
C GLU A 112 -10.77 -11.18 9.97
N ALA A 113 -10.72 -10.42 11.06
CA ALA A 113 -10.83 -8.96 11.03
C ALA A 113 -9.47 -8.25 10.93
N ALA A 114 -8.37 -9.00 10.85
CA ALA A 114 -7.00 -8.49 10.80
C ALA A 114 -6.71 -7.44 11.90
N ASN A 115 -7.20 -7.68 13.12
CA ASN A 115 -7.00 -6.75 14.23
C ASN A 115 -6.59 -7.49 15.50
N ALA A 116 -6.07 -6.74 16.47
CA ALA A 116 -5.65 -7.28 17.75
C ALA A 116 -6.07 -6.38 18.89
N VAL A 117 -6.28 -6.99 20.04
CA VAL A 117 -6.44 -6.33 21.33
C VAL A 117 -5.27 -6.67 22.23
N ILE A 118 -4.77 -5.66 22.94
CA ILE A 118 -3.67 -5.78 23.88
C ILE A 118 -4.10 -5.21 25.22
N LEU A 119 -3.96 -6.03 26.26
CA LEU A 119 -4.15 -5.61 27.65
C LEU A 119 -2.80 -5.61 28.35
N THR A 120 -2.42 -4.48 28.93
CA THR A 120 -1.19 -4.34 29.70
C THR A 120 -1.47 -3.95 31.14
N SER A 121 -0.84 -4.62 32.09
CA SER A 121 -0.96 -4.35 33.52
C SER A 121 0.41 -4.41 34.19
N GLY A 122 0.49 -3.94 35.44
CA GLY A 122 1.74 -3.93 36.21
C GLY A 122 2.90 -3.25 35.46
N ARG A 123 4.01 -3.99 35.29
CA ARG A 123 5.23 -3.46 34.63
C ARG A 123 5.06 -3.20 33.14
N ALA A 124 4.11 -3.87 32.49
CA ALA A 124 3.84 -3.69 31.06
C ALA A 124 3.03 -2.42 30.76
N ARG A 125 2.47 -1.74 31.77
CA ARG A 125 1.73 -0.47 31.59
C ARG A 125 2.54 0.66 30.97
N LYS A 126 3.88 0.56 30.99
CA LYS A 126 4.74 1.47 30.21
C LYS A 126 4.36 1.49 28.72
N TRP A 127 3.74 0.42 28.22
CA TRP A 127 3.15 0.34 26.88
C TRP A 127 2.13 1.46 26.60
N ALA A 128 1.43 1.96 27.62
CA ALA A 128 0.49 3.05 27.46
C ALA A 128 1.14 4.33 26.91
N LEU A 129 2.46 4.51 27.10
CA LEU A 129 3.23 5.66 26.64
C LEU A 129 3.62 5.61 25.15
N PHE A 130 3.42 4.48 24.48
CA PHE A 130 3.76 4.31 23.06
C PHE A 130 2.52 4.49 22.20
N ASP A 131 2.59 5.30 21.15
CA ASP A 131 1.45 5.56 20.25
C ASP A 131 1.38 4.60 19.06
N SER A 132 2.39 3.74 18.90
CA SER A 132 2.48 2.80 17.78
C SER A 132 3.33 1.59 18.13
N ILE A 133 3.20 0.54 17.32
CA ILE A 133 4.03 -0.65 17.33
C ILE A 133 4.80 -0.75 16.03
N ASP A 134 6.10 -1.09 16.11
CA ASP A 134 6.88 -1.45 14.94
C ASP A 134 6.78 -2.97 14.72
N LEU A 135 6.18 -3.37 13.61
CA LEU A 135 6.15 -4.74 13.13
C LEU A 135 6.96 -4.84 11.83
N ASP A 136 8.21 -5.28 11.96
CA ASP A 136 9.13 -5.55 10.84
C ASP A 136 9.32 -4.33 9.91
N GLY A 137 9.52 -3.16 10.51
CA GLY A 137 9.72 -1.89 9.79
C GLY A 137 8.44 -1.18 9.40
N ARG A 138 7.26 -1.69 9.81
CA ARG A 138 5.97 -1.01 9.66
C ARG A 138 5.53 -0.43 11.00
N ILE A 139 5.30 0.88 11.02
CA ILE A 139 4.74 1.58 12.19
C ILE A 139 3.22 1.47 12.11
N ILE A 140 2.60 0.75 13.05
CA ILE A 140 1.15 0.60 13.15
C ILE A 140 0.65 1.41 14.34
N ILE A 141 -0.30 2.30 14.11
CA ILE A 141 -0.80 3.23 15.13
C ILE A 141 -1.71 2.51 16.13
N LYS A 142 -1.47 2.77 17.42
CA LYS A 142 -2.25 2.25 18.54
C LYS A 142 -3.57 2.99 18.63
N LYS A 143 -4.68 2.26 18.65
CA LYS A 143 -6.03 2.83 18.81
C LYS A 143 -6.60 2.54 20.19
N ASN A 144 -7.38 3.47 20.72
CA ASN A 144 -8.09 3.29 21.99
C ASN A 144 -9.44 2.56 21.84
N ARG A 145 -9.94 2.47 20.60
CA ARG A 145 -11.19 1.79 20.23
C ARG A 145 -11.03 1.21 18.82
N LEU A 146 -11.77 0.15 18.51
CA LEU A 146 -11.92 -0.35 17.14
C LEU A 146 -12.88 0.53 16.34
N ALA A 147 -12.64 0.64 15.05
CA ALA A 147 -13.59 1.18 14.10
C ALA A 147 -14.83 0.26 14.04
N CYS A 148 -16.02 0.87 14.09
CA CYS A 148 -17.28 0.13 14.05
C CYS A 148 -17.73 -0.03 12.58
N ARG A 149 -17.12 -0.99 11.87
CA ARG A 149 -17.37 -1.23 10.45
C ARG A 149 -18.31 -2.42 10.23
N LEU A 150 -19.41 -2.18 9.52
CA LEU A 150 -20.39 -3.18 9.10
C LEU A 150 -20.31 -3.41 7.60
N VAL A 151 -20.65 -4.62 7.18
CA VAL A 151 -20.93 -4.95 5.79
C VAL A 151 -22.43 -5.22 5.68
N VAL A 152 -23.10 -4.51 4.77
CA VAL A 152 -24.49 -4.75 4.38
C VAL A 152 -24.49 -5.46 3.03
N ARG A 153 -25.13 -6.63 2.92
CA ARG A 153 -25.20 -7.40 1.65
C ARG A 153 -26.43 -8.32 1.58
N PRO A 154 -26.98 -8.64 0.40
CA PRO A 154 -26.63 -8.07 -0.89
C PRO A 154 -27.24 -6.68 -1.07
N VAL A 155 -26.51 -5.76 -1.69
CA VAL A 155 -26.97 -4.45 -2.14
C VAL A 155 -27.00 -4.48 -3.66
N PRO A 156 -28.18 -4.44 -4.31
CA PRO A 156 -28.27 -4.49 -5.76
C PRO A 156 -27.52 -3.35 -6.44
N LYS A 157 -26.98 -3.64 -7.61
CA LYS A 157 -26.50 -2.63 -8.57
C LYS A 157 -27.65 -1.66 -8.83
N ASP A 158 -27.43 -0.37 -8.56
CA ASP A 158 -28.42 0.74 -8.63
C ASP A 158 -29.36 0.92 -7.42
N PHE A 159 -29.19 0.18 -6.32
CA PHE A 159 -29.96 0.45 -5.11
C PHE A 159 -29.53 1.77 -4.45
N PRO A 160 -30.46 2.68 -4.07
CA PRO A 160 -30.08 3.95 -3.47
C PRO A 160 -29.42 3.77 -2.10
N VAL A 161 -28.10 3.94 -2.06
CA VAL A 161 -27.27 3.79 -0.84
C VAL A 161 -27.76 4.70 0.29
N SER A 162 -28.27 5.89 -0.04
CA SER A 162 -28.82 6.84 0.93
C SER A 162 -30.01 6.30 1.73
N LEU A 163 -30.78 5.35 1.18
CA LEU A 163 -31.87 4.70 1.92
C LEU A 163 -31.35 3.73 2.98
N ILE A 164 -30.20 3.11 2.71
CA ILE A 164 -29.53 2.24 3.67
C ILE A 164 -28.86 3.11 4.73
N GLN A 165 -28.05 4.10 4.33
CA GLN A 165 -27.35 5.02 5.23
C GLN A 165 -28.29 5.68 6.24
N ASN A 166 -29.44 6.18 5.78
CA ASN A 166 -30.42 6.88 6.60
C ASN A 166 -31.43 5.93 7.26
N HIS A 167 -31.22 4.62 7.18
CA HIS A 167 -32.13 3.66 7.79
C HIS A 167 -32.11 3.82 9.32
N LYS A 168 -33.30 3.81 9.92
CA LYS A 168 -33.51 4.01 11.37
C LYS A 168 -32.66 3.10 12.27
N VAL A 169 -32.23 1.94 11.78
CA VAL A 169 -31.39 1.00 12.54
C VAL A 169 -30.03 1.60 12.88
N PHE A 170 -29.52 2.52 12.05
CA PHE A 170 -28.23 3.15 12.25
C PHE A 170 -28.32 4.45 13.06
N ASP A 171 -29.51 4.92 13.41
CA ASP A 171 -29.75 6.07 14.31
C ASP A 171 -28.94 7.33 13.93
N GLY A 172 -28.76 7.59 12.64
CA GLY A 172 -27.98 8.73 12.14
C GLY A 172 -26.47 8.66 12.46
N THR A 173 -25.96 7.51 12.88
CA THR A 173 -24.56 7.34 13.33
C THR A 173 -23.60 6.96 12.21
N VAL A 174 -24.09 6.76 10.98
CA VAL A 174 -23.28 6.46 9.80
C VAL A 174 -22.39 7.67 9.47
N VAL A 175 -21.09 7.48 9.58
CA VAL A 175 -20.06 8.50 9.30
C VAL A 175 -19.51 8.33 7.88
N LYS A 176 -19.40 7.07 7.44
CA LYS A 176 -18.90 6.71 6.12
C LYS A 176 -19.73 5.56 5.56
N ALA A 177 -19.99 5.59 4.26
CA ALA A 177 -20.70 4.55 3.56
C ALA A 177 -20.12 4.36 2.17
N ILE A 178 -19.80 3.12 1.87
CA ILE A 178 -18.85 2.77 0.85
C ILE A 178 -19.43 1.61 0.01
N PRO A 179 -20.04 1.89 -1.15
CA PRO A 179 -20.61 0.86 -2.00
C PRO A 179 -19.51 0.08 -2.74
N LYS A 180 -19.59 -1.25 -2.73
CA LYS A 180 -18.64 -2.14 -3.42
C LYS A 180 -19.35 -3.37 -3.95
N ASP A 181 -19.39 -3.54 -5.28
CA ASP A 181 -20.05 -4.68 -5.93
C ASP A 181 -21.50 -4.88 -5.45
N ASP A 182 -21.77 -6.00 -4.77
CA ASP A 182 -23.04 -6.39 -4.19
C ASP A 182 -23.12 -6.11 -2.68
N ARG A 183 -22.27 -5.23 -2.14
CA ARG A 183 -22.21 -4.93 -0.71
C ARG A 183 -21.98 -3.44 -0.43
N LEU A 184 -22.28 -3.02 0.79
CA LEU A 184 -22.07 -1.67 1.28
C LEU A 184 -21.34 -1.74 2.63
N ILE A 185 -20.16 -1.13 2.72
CA ILE A 185 -19.43 -1.02 3.99
C ILE A 185 -19.87 0.27 4.68
N LEU A 186 -20.30 0.17 5.93
CA LEU A 186 -20.73 1.30 6.76
C LEU A 186 -19.78 1.46 7.93
N GLU A 187 -19.30 2.68 8.18
CA GLU A 187 -18.61 3.04 9.42
C GLU A 187 -19.54 3.82 10.34
N LEU A 188 -19.74 3.32 11.55
CA LEU A 188 -20.60 3.92 12.56
C LEU A 188 -19.78 4.63 13.64
N SER A 189 -20.25 5.80 14.07
CA SER A 189 -19.64 6.57 15.17
C SER A 189 -19.99 6.01 16.55
N ASN A 190 -21.07 5.23 16.66
CA ASN A 190 -21.61 4.75 17.92
C ASN A 190 -21.48 3.23 18.07
N LYS A 191 -20.66 2.79 19.04
CA LYS A 191 -20.44 1.38 19.37
C LYS A 191 -21.73 0.64 19.70
N SER A 192 -22.62 1.21 20.51
CA SER A 192 -23.86 0.54 20.92
C SER A 192 -24.83 0.34 19.77
N VAL A 193 -24.85 1.26 18.80
CA VAL A 193 -25.64 1.09 17.56
C VAL A 193 -25.03 0.00 16.69
N TYR A 194 -23.71 0.00 16.55
CA TYR A 194 -22.97 -1.05 15.84
C TYR A 194 -23.24 -2.45 16.40
N GLU A 195 -23.14 -2.64 17.71
CA GLU A 195 -23.38 -3.94 18.35
C GLU A 195 -24.83 -4.40 18.15
N LYS A 196 -25.81 -3.51 18.29
CA LYS A 196 -27.21 -3.80 17.96
C LYS A 196 -27.40 -4.22 16.51
N CYS A 197 -26.70 -3.59 15.57
CA CYS A 197 -26.78 -3.96 14.15
C CYS A 197 -26.21 -5.37 13.91
N VAL A 198 -25.07 -5.69 14.52
CA VAL A 198 -24.48 -7.04 14.44
C VAL A 198 -25.42 -8.09 15.02
N ASP A 199 -26.00 -7.83 16.20
CA ASP A 199 -26.93 -8.73 16.87
C ASP A 199 -28.24 -8.93 16.08
N GLN A 200 -28.74 -7.86 15.47
CA GLN A 200 -29.93 -7.93 14.62
C GLN A 200 -29.66 -8.73 13.34
N GLY A 201 -28.44 -8.67 12.80
CA GLY A 201 -27.93 -9.52 11.70
C GLY A 201 -28.56 -9.27 10.33
N ALA A 202 -29.72 -8.62 10.24
CA ALA A 202 -30.36 -8.24 9.00
C ALA A 202 -31.24 -7.00 9.16
N LEU A 203 -31.38 -6.23 8.09
CA LEU A 203 -32.27 -5.10 8.00
C LEU A 203 -33.11 -5.21 6.72
N ARG A 204 -34.32 -4.66 6.75
CA ARG A 204 -35.19 -4.62 5.57
C ARG A 204 -35.34 -3.17 5.12
N VAL A 205 -34.87 -2.86 3.92
CA VAL A 205 -35.10 -1.56 3.27
C VAL A 205 -36.09 -1.77 2.13
N ARG A 206 -37.26 -1.13 2.23
CA ARG A 206 -38.39 -1.39 1.32
C ARG A 206 -38.71 -2.89 1.30
N ASP A 207 -38.65 -3.54 0.14
CA ASP A 207 -38.96 -4.95 -0.05
C ASP A 207 -37.72 -5.86 -0.05
N GLN A 208 -36.54 -5.30 0.26
CA GLN A 208 -35.28 -6.06 0.23
C GLN A 208 -34.76 -6.35 1.64
N ALA A 209 -34.48 -7.62 1.90
CA ALA A 209 -33.75 -8.06 3.09
C ALA A 209 -32.24 -8.03 2.80
N MET A 210 -31.50 -7.30 3.62
CA MET A 210 -30.05 -7.17 3.55
C MET A 210 -29.47 -7.64 4.88
N TYR A 211 -28.44 -8.48 4.82
CA TYR A 211 -27.73 -8.98 5.99
C TYR A 211 -26.68 -7.96 6.44
N MET A 212 -26.52 -7.83 7.75
CA MET A 212 -25.50 -7.02 8.41
C MET A 212 -24.49 -7.95 9.05
N GLU A 213 -23.23 -7.82 8.65
CA GLU A 213 -22.14 -8.63 9.17
C GLU A 213 -20.99 -7.73 9.63
N VAL A 214 -20.16 -8.26 10.52
CA VAL A 214 -18.91 -7.58 10.90
C VAL A 214 -18.02 -7.48 9.66
N TYR A 215 -17.45 -6.29 9.42
CA TYR A 215 -16.49 -6.13 8.34
C TYR A 215 -15.29 -7.06 8.55
N THR A 216 -15.11 -7.99 7.61
CA THR A 216 -13.90 -8.80 7.48
C THR A 216 -13.06 -8.20 6.37
N PHE A 217 -11.78 -7.98 6.63
CA PHE A 217 -10.88 -7.43 5.63
C PHE A 217 -10.73 -8.47 4.50
N SER A 218 -11.37 -8.23 3.35
CA SER A 218 -11.35 -9.12 2.19
C SER A 218 -9.93 -9.28 1.67
N SER A 219 -9.32 -10.36 2.10
CA SER A 219 -7.89 -10.59 2.02
C SER A 219 -7.53 -11.34 0.72
N ASN A 220 -7.68 -10.71 -0.45
CA ASN A 220 -6.81 -11.05 -1.58
C ASN A 220 -6.47 -9.79 -2.37
N PRO A 221 -5.29 -9.17 -2.16
CA PRO A 221 -4.89 -8.05 -2.99
C PRO A 221 -4.82 -8.45 -4.46
N GLU A 222 -4.56 -9.72 -4.78
CA GLU A 222 -4.54 -10.18 -6.17
C GLU A 222 -5.90 -10.12 -6.85
N ASP A 223 -7.00 -10.10 -6.10
CA ASP A 223 -8.35 -9.97 -6.66
C ASP A 223 -8.89 -8.54 -6.58
N SER A 224 -8.27 -7.68 -5.78
CA SER A 224 -8.75 -6.32 -5.50
C SER A 224 -8.04 -5.30 -6.38
N GLU A 225 -8.83 -4.45 -7.03
CA GLU A 225 -8.33 -3.26 -7.72
C GLU A 225 -7.89 -2.19 -6.74
N ILE A 226 -6.84 -1.46 -7.07
CA ILE A 226 -6.43 -0.28 -6.30
C ILE A 226 -7.51 0.80 -6.40
N ASP A 227 -7.97 1.31 -5.27
CA ASP A 227 -9.08 2.26 -5.23
C ASP A 227 -8.88 3.30 -4.11
N ALA A 228 -9.85 4.20 -3.98
CA ALA A 228 -9.86 5.21 -2.93
C ALA A 228 -9.78 4.60 -1.51
N GLU A 229 -10.40 3.45 -1.31
CA GLU A 229 -10.72 2.90 0.01
C GLU A 229 -9.64 1.97 0.54
N ASN A 230 -8.97 1.26 -0.36
CA ASN A 230 -7.88 0.36 0.01
C ASN A 230 -6.51 1.02 -0.06
N TRP A 231 -6.39 2.17 -0.74
CA TRP A 231 -5.10 2.80 -0.93
C TRP A 231 -5.18 4.33 -0.93
N TYR A 232 -5.78 4.97 -1.93
CA TYR A 232 -5.53 6.39 -2.20
C TYR A 232 -5.97 7.34 -1.08
N GLU A 233 -7.10 7.11 -0.41
CA GLU A 233 -7.62 7.97 0.67
C GLU A 233 -7.42 7.36 2.07
N MET A 234 -6.65 6.26 2.15
CA MET A 234 -6.38 5.55 3.39
C MET A 234 -4.86 5.37 3.55
N GLU A 235 -4.34 4.18 3.22
CA GLU A 235 -2.94 3.82 3.47
C GLU A 235 -1.95 4.78 2.79
N MET A 236 -2.24 5.25 1.57
CA MET A 236 -1.37 6.18 0.85
C MET A 236 -1.14 7.50 1.60
N CYS A 237 -2.17 8.02 2.29
CA CYS A 237 -2.11 9.30 2.99
C CYS A 237 -1.15 9.28 4.19
N ASP A 238 -0.85 8.10 4.73
CA ASP A 238 0.06 7.92 5.86
C ASP A 238 1.54 7.92 5.43
N HIS A 239 1.82 8.04 4.13
CA HIS A 239 3.15 7.96 3.57
C HIS A 239 3.67 9.28 3.01
N LYS A 240 5.00 9.42 3.05
CA LYS A 240 5.71 10.45 2.27
C LYS A 240 6.10 9.87 0.91
N PRO A 241 6.19 10.70 -0.16
CA PRO A 241 6.60 10.21 -1.47
C PRO A 241 8.01 9.63 -1.46
N ASN A 242 8.10 8.30 -1.35
CA ASN A 242 9.32 7.52 -1.40
C ASN A 242 8.95 6.03 -1.49
N ILE A 243 9.37 5.34 -2.55
CA ILE A 243 9.10 3.90 -2.69
C ILE A 243 9.92 3.01 -1.73
N MET A 244 11.05 3.48 -1.20
CA MET A 244 12.01 2.63 -0.48
C MET A 244 11.43 1.84 0.71
N PRO A 245 10.57 2.42 1.58
CA PRO A 245 9.93 1.67 2.66
C PRO A 245 9.12 0.46 2.17
N PHE A 246 8.52 0.55 0.97
CA PHE A 246 7.77 -0.53 0.36
C PHE A 246 8.69 -1.58 -0.25
N ILE A 247 9.78 -1.16 -0.92
CA ILE A 247 10.76 -2.08 -1.50
C ILE A 247 11.40 -2.97 -0.44
N SER A 248 11.68 -2.43 0.76
CA SER A 248 12.14 -3.20 1.91
C SER A 248 11.11 -4.22 2.43
N ASN A 249 9.86 -4.15 1.96
CA ASN A 249 8.78 -5.06 2.29
C ASN A 249 8.09 -5.62 1.03
N PRO A 250 8.71 -6.55 0.29
CA PRO A 250 8.15 -7.08 -0.97
C PRO A 250 6.77 -7.76 -0.82
N GLN A 251 6.36 -8.09 0.41
CA GLN A 251 5.05 -8.67 0.71
C GLN A 251 3.95 -7.61 0.87
N HIS A 252 4.26 -6.33 0.70
CA HIS A 252 3.30 -5.24 0.76
C HIS A 252 2.13 -5.46 -0.21
N PRO A 253 0.86 -5.28 0.20
CA PRO A 253 -0.30 -5.45 -0.68
C PRO A 253 -0.25 -4.63 -1.97
N ILE A 254 0.36 -3.43 -1.93
CA ILE A 254 0.49 -2.51 -3.07
C ILE A 254 1.08 -3.15 -4.34
N PHE A 255 2.01 -4.10 -4.19
CA PHE A 255 2.65 -4.79 -5.30
C PHE A 255 1.72 -5.82 -5.99
N ARG A 256 0.58 -6.15 -5.36
CA ARG A 256 -0.33 -7.21 -5.78
C ARG A 256 -1.71 -6.72 -6.16
N PHE A 257 -2.07 -5.48 -5.85
CA PHE A 257 -3.33 -4.89 -6.29
C PHE A 257 -3.43 -4.87 -7.82
N LYS A 258 -4.62 -5.17 -8.34
CA LYS A 258 -4.93 -4.93 -9.75
C LYS A 258 -4.92 -3.43 -10.00
N TRP A 259 -4.29 -3.01 -11.10
CA TRP A 259 -4.29 -1.59 -11.46
C TRP A 259 -5.68 -1.15 -11.93
N ASN A 260 -6.17 -0.03 -11.43
CA ASN A 260 -7.39 0.62 -11.88
C ASN A 260 -7.06 2.02 -12.41
N PRO A 261 -6.99 2.19 -13.75
CA PRO A 261 -6.63 3.49 -14.34
C PRO A 261 -7.69 4.56 -14.08
N GLN A 262 -8.97 4.18 -14.00
CA GLN A 262 -10.07 5.10 -13.76
C GLN A 262 -10.00 5.70 -12.35
N ALA A 263 -9.71 4.87 -11.34
CA ALA A 263 -9.51 5.33 -9.97
C ALA A 263 -8.31 6.30 -9.88
N PHE A 264 -7.23 6.03 -10.60
CA PHE A 264 -6.10 6.97 -10.69
C PHE A 264 -6.53 8.30 -11.31
N ILE A 265 -7.21 8.29 -12.47
CA ILE A 265 -7.65 9.51 -13.17
C ILE A 265 -8.56 10.35 -12.27
N GLU A 266 -9.49 9.72 -11.56
CA GLU A 266 -10.39 10.41 -10.64
C GLU A 266 -9.63 11.10 -9.52
N GLN A 267 -8.68 10.39 -8.88
CA GLN A 267 -7.88 10.96 -7.79
C GLN A 267 -6.91 12.04 -8.27
N PHE A 268 -6.27 11.83 -9.42
CA PHE A 268 -5.36 12.80 -10.01
C PHE A 268 -6.09 14.06 -10.49
N GLY A 269 -7.30 13.90 -11.04
CA GLY A 269 -8.18 14.99 -11.45
C GLY A 269 -8.63 15.86 -10.27
N ARG A 270 -8.91 15.26 -9.11
CA ARG A 270 -9.24 16.01 -7.88
C ARG A 270 -8.11 16.95 -7.44
N CYS A 271 -6.85 16.55 -7.62
CA CYS A 271 -5.71 17.43 -7.38
C CYS A 271 -5.71 18.64 -8.32
N ALA A 272 -6.07 18.45 -9.60
CA ALA A 272 -6.08 19.52 -10.60
C ALA A 272 -7.26 20.50 -10.47
N THR A 273 -8.41 20.08 -9.96
CA THR A 273 -9.57 20.96 -9.72
C THR A 273 -9.35 21.89 -8.52
N ILE A 274 -8.69 21.40 -7.47
CA ILE A 274 -8.34 22.19 -6.28
C ILE A 274 -7.42 23.38 -6.65
N ASP A 275 -6.55 23.20 -7.64
CA ASP A 275 -5.65 24.25 -8.15
C ASP A 275 -6.40 25.41 -8.85
N ARG A 276 -7.59 25.15 -9.43
CA ARG A 276 -8.36 26.15 -10.22
C ARG A 276 -9.33 26.99 -9.39
N GLU A 277 -9.94 26.44 -8.34
CA GLU A 277 -10.98 27.14 -7.56
C GLU A 277 -10.41 28.13 -6.52
N ASN A 278 -9.15 28.01 -6.11
CA ASN A 278 -8.57 28.75 -4.97
C ASN A 278 -7.56 29.85 -5.34
N ILE A 279 -7.77 30.57 -6.46
CA ILE A 279 -6.94 31.74 -6.83
C ILE A 279 -7.04 32.91 -5.80
N LYS A 280 -7.88 32.80 -4.77
CA LYS A 280 -7.98 33.81 -3.69
C LYS A 280 -7.74 33.19 -2.32
N THR A 281 -6.57 33.53 -1.73
CA THR A 281 -6.13 33.39 -0.32
C THR A 281 -5.67 31.99 0.19
N GLU A 282 -4.54 31.99 0.94
CA GLU A 282 -3.75 30.83 1.49
C GLU A 282 -2.93 29.97 0.49
N ARG A 283 -2.00 30.61 -0.24
CA ARG A 283 -1.22 30.01 -1.34
C ARG A 283 -0.19 28.93 -0.94
N ASP A 284 0.51 29.05 0.19
CA ASP A 284 1.75 28.25 0.37
C ASP A 284 1.55 26.88 1.02
N ARG A 285 0.64 26.74 2.00
CA ARG A 285 0.46 25.45 2.73
C ARG A 285 -0.37 24.41 2.01
N ARG A 286 -1.35 24.83 1.19
CA ARG A 286 -2.22 23.89 0.45
C ARG A 286 -1.61 23.46 -0.87
N MET A 287 -0.83 24.33 -1.53
CA MET A 287 -0.10 23.99 -2.75
C MET A 287 0.99 22.93 -2.50
N THR A 288 1.60 22.90 -1.31
CA THR A 288 2.51 21.82 -0.89
C THR A 288 1.80 20.48 -0.70
N ASP A 289 0.55 20.47 -0.24
CA ASP A 289 -0.23 19.27 0.04
C ASP A 289 -0.80 18.64 -1.25
N THR A 290 -1.30 19.46 -2.18
CA THR A 290 -1.73 19.01 -3.51
C THR A 290 -0.56 18.45 -4.33
N ASN A 291 0.60 19.11 -4.30
CA ASN A 291 1.79 18.57 -4.94
C ASN A 291 2.21 17.26 -4.30
N GLN A 292 2.30 17.18 -2.97
CA GLN A 292 2.63 15.94 -2.27
C GLN A 292 1.68 14.79 -2.64
N THR A 293 0.39 15.07 -2.79
CA THR A 293 -0.60 14.08 -3.24
C THR A 293 -0.32 13.59 -4.67
N ARG A 294 -0.01 14.49 -5.61
CA ARG A 294 0.41 14.10 -6.98
C ARG A 294 1.64 13.20 -6.99
N HIS A 295 2.63 13.53 -6.16
CA HIS A 295 3.82 12.72 -5.95
C HIS A 295 3.46 11.32 -5.41
N LEU A 296 2.56 11.22 -4.43
CA LEU A 296 2.07 9.93 -3.92
C LEU A 296 1.32 9.11 -4.96
N LEU A 297 0.48 9.76 -5.79
CA LEU A 297 -0.24 9.10 -6.88
C LEU A 297 0.73 8.52 -7.93
N ARG A 298 1.74 9.28 -8.36
CA ARG A 298 2.77 8.79 -9.29
C ARG A 298 3.68 7.74 -8.67
N MET A 299 4.02 7.88 -7.38
CA MET A 299 4.74 6.84 -6.61
C MET A 299 3.95 5.53 -6.60
N THR A 300 2.62 5.60 -6.45
CA THR A 300 1.72 4.45 -6.48
C THR A 300 1.77 3.69 -7.81
N VAL A 301 1.78 4.42 -8.94
CA VAL A 301 1.98 3.83 -10.27
C VAL A 301 3.30 3.05 -10.31
N MET A 302 4.39 3.65 -9.81
CA MET A 302 5.70 2.99 -9.80
C MET A 302 5.70 1.73 -8.95
N LEU A 303 5.13 1.77 -7.73
CA LEU A 303 5.03 0.58 -6.87
C LEU A 303 4.27 -0.55 -7.57
N ASN A 304 3.16 -0.24 -8.25
CA ASN A 304 2.42 -1.23 -9.00
C ASN A 304 3.22 -1.77 -10.21
N THR A 305 3.93 -0.90 -10.95
CA THR A 305 4.85 -1.28 -12.03
C THR A 305 5.93 -2.24 -11.55
N ILE A 306 6.56 -1.96 -10.39
CA ILE A 306 7.55 -2.85 -9.79
C ILE A 306 6.92 -4.21 -9.44
N GLY A 307 5.72 -4.22 -8.85
CA GLY A 307 5.01 -5.46 -8.53
C GLY A 307 4.70 -6.32 -9.76
N VAL A 308 4.25 -5.69 -10.85
CA VAL A 308 4.03 -6.34 -12.16
C VAL A 308 5.31 -6.92 -12.73
N VAL A 309 6.41 -6.16 -12.65
CA VAL A 309 7.72 -6.62 -13.11
C VAL A 309 8.23 -7.76 -12.24
N TRP A 310 8.05 -7.76 -10.91
CA TRP A 310 8.41 -8.91 -10.09
C TRP A 310 7.57 -10.15 -10.38
N LYS A 311 6.27 -9.97 -10.67
CA LYS A 311 5.36 -11.05 -11.08
C LYS A 311 5.71 -11.61 -12.46
N GLY A 312 6.21 -10.77 -13.36
CA GLY A 312 6.55 -11.13 -14.74
C GLY A 312 5.37 -11.21 -15.71
N SER A 313 4.17 -10.84 -15.25
CA SER A 313 2.98 -10.73 -16.09
C SER A 313 2.02 -9.66 -15.54
N TYR A 314 1.15 -9.17 -16.42
CA TYR A 314 -0.01 -8.37 -16.06
C TYR A 314 -1.24 -8.84 -16.82
N ARG A 315 -2.42 -8.48 -16.34
CA ARG A 315 -3.69 -8.77 -17.02
C ARG A 315 -4.20 -7.50 -17.70
N SER A 316 -4.54 -7.61 -18.97
CA SER A 316 -5.23 -6.57 -19.73
C SER A 316 -6.50 -7.17 -20.32
N ALA A 317 -7.67 -6.63 -19.94
CA ALA A 317 -8.96 -7.26 -20.18
C ALA A 317 -8.99 -8.73 -19.73
N GLU A 318 -9.33 -9.68 -20.62
CA GLU A 318 -9.42 -11.11 -20.32
C GLU A 318 -8.09 -11.87 -20.53
N HIS A 319 -7.03 -11.19 -20.96
CA HIS A 319 -5.77 -11.84 -21.34
C HIS A 319 -4.65 -11.56 -20.33
N GLU A 320 -3.89 -12.59 -19.99
CA GLU A 320 -2.64 -12.46 -19.24
C GLU A 320 -1.45 -12.32 -20.21
N LEU A 321 -0.71 -11.23 -20.08
CA LEU A 321 0.44 -10.91 -20.93
C LEU A 321 1.72 -11.09 -20.11
N LYS A 322 2.68 -11.85 -20.66
CA LYS A 322 3.99 -12.07 -20.04
C LYS A 322 5.02 -11.03 -20.48
N LEU A 323 5.81 -10.55 -19.54
CA LEU A 323 6.94 -9.65 -19.80
C LEU A 323 8.16 -10.45 -20.27
N LYS A 324 8.95 -9.88 -21.19
CA LYS A 324 10.17 -10.50 -21.73
C LYS A 324 11.41 -10.06 -20.95
N GLN A 325 11.60 -10.65 -19.78
CA GLN A 325 12.53 -10.12 -18.76
C GLN A 325 14.01 -10.42 -19.00
N ASP A 326 14.32 -11.33 -19.90
CA ASP A 326 15.64 -11.86 -20.21
C ASP A 326 16.38 -11.09 -21.31
N ARG A 327 15.74 -10.09 -21.91
CA ARG A 327 16.26 -9.37 -23.09
C ARG A 327 17.03 -8.09 -22.79
N LEU A 328 16.97 -7.61 -21.55
CA LEU A 328 17.61 -6.35 -21.18
C LEU A 328 19.12 -6.45 -21.30
N LYS A 329 19.69 -5.59 -22.15
CA LYS A 329 21.12 -5.36 -22.27
C LYS A 329 21.41 -3.87 -22.06
N THR A 330 22.32 -3.58 -21.14
CA THR A 330 22.72 -2.22 -20.78
C THR A 330 24.19 -2.04 -21.12
N ILE A 331 24.56 -0.94 -21.78
CA ILE A 331 25.93 -0.61 -22.14
C ILE A 331 26.23 0.81 -21.67
N VAL A 332 27.23 0.94 -20.83
CA VAL A 332 27.73 2.21 -20.30
C VAL A 332 28.85 2.71 -21.20
N TYR A 333 28.77 3.99 -21.54
CA TYR A 333 29.80 4.73 -22.26
C TYR A 333 30.28 5.91 -21.40
N ASP A 334 31.59 6.12 -21.37
CA ASP A 334 32.24 7.28 -20.77
C ASP A 334 33.09 8.04 -21.82
N HIS A 335 33.80 9.07 -21.39
CA HIS A 335 34.72 9.85 -22.24
C HIS A 335 35.88 9.04 -22.86
N ARG A 336 36.16 7.84 -22.35
CA ARG A 336 37.23 6.94 -22.85
C ARG A 336 36.68 5.89 -23.80
N SER A 337 35.40 5.57 -23.69
CA SER A 337 34.71 4.66 -24.59
C SER A 337 34.91 5.11 -26.03
N LYS A 338 35.34 4.19 -26.87
CA LYS A 338 35.35 4.40 -28.32
C LYS A 338 34.19 3.62 -28.90
N LEU A 339 33.39 4.28 -29.73
CA LEU A 339 32.47 3.60 -30.62
C LEU A 339 33.29 3.12 -31.82
N GLU A 340 32.96 1.93 -32.34
CA GLU A 340 33.49 1.53 -33.65
C GLU A 340 33.21 2.68 -34.63
N ARG A 341 34.26 3.21 -35.25
CA ARG A 341 34.06 4.11 -36.38
C ARG A 341 33.32 3.29 -37.43
N GLY A 342 32.05 3.62 -37.65
CA GLY A 342 31.38 3.22 -38.89
C GLY A 342 32.28 3.56 -40.07
N VAL A 343 32.18 2.79 -41.16
CA VAL A 343 33.04 2.88 -42.36
C VAL A 343 33.59 4.28 -42.55
N THR A 344 34.87 4.49 -42.24
CA THR A 344 35.50 5.81 -42.27
C THR A 344 35.63 6.22 -43.73
N ARG A 345 34.61 6.86 -44.29
CA ARG A 345 34.71 7.50 -45.60
C ARG A 345 35.51 8.79 -45.39
N SER A 346 36.59 8.95 -46.17
CA SER A 346 37.23 10.26 -46.34
C SER A 346 36.17 11.32 -46.65
N LEU A 347 36.33 12.57 -46.20
CA LEU A 347 35.44 13.68 -46.60
C LEU A 347 35.31 13.77 -48.14
N SER A 348 36.34 13.39 -48.88
CA SER A 348 36.31 13.32 -50.35
C SER A 348 35.49 12.14 -50.91
N ALA A 349 35.25 11.08 -50.11
CA ALA A 349 34.35 9.97 -50.41
C ALA A 349 32.94 10.15 -49.79
N ALA A 350 32.74 11.22 -49.00
CA ALA A 350 31.49 11.54 -48.32
C ALA A 350 30.40 12.14 -49.23
N THR A 351 30.67 12.30 -50.52
CA THR A 351 29.64 12.66 -51.52
C THR A 351 28.60 11.56 -51.71
N THR A 352 28.86 10.35 -51.22
CA THR A 352 27.87 9.29 -51.09
C THR A 352 27.35 9.26 -49.65
N PHE A 353 26.42 10.16 -49.34
CA PHE A 353 25.62 10.02 -48.13
C PHE A 353 24.82 8.71 -48.24
N PRO A 354 24.75 7.88 -47.18
CA PRO A 354 23.94 6.65 -47.21
C PRO A 354 22.45 6.92 -47.45
N TYR A 355 22.02 8.17 -47.23
CA TYR A 355 20.66 8.65 -47.46
C TYR A 355 20.72 10.02 -48.14
N ALA A 356 19.75 10.30 -49.02
CA ALA A 356 19.69 11.54 -49.78
C ALA A 356 19.36 12.78 -48.93
N SER A 357 18.68 12.60 -47.79
CA SER A 357 18.32 13.67 -46.85
C SER A 357 17.97 13.09 -45.47
N THR A 358 17.97 13.95 -44.45
CA THR A 358 17.41 13.66 -43.12
C THR A 358 16.05 14.32 -43.02
N LEU A 359 15.01 13.52 -42.78
CA LEU A 359 13.68 14.05 -42.48
C LEU A 359 13.65 14.48 -41.01
N ILE A 360 13.25 15.73 -40.76
CA ILE A 360 13.13 16.29 -39.41
C ILE A 360 11.68 16.73 -39.23
N GLU A 361 11.05 16.22 -38.18
CA GLU A 361 9.68 16.55 -37.81
C GLU A 361 9.65 16.99 -36.35
N VAL A 362 8.83 18.00 -36.05
CA VAL A 362 8.57 18.46 -34.69
C VAL A 362 7.10 18.28 -34.44
N VAL A 363 6.77 17.45 -33.46
CA VAL A 363 5.40 17.10 -33.10
C VAL A 363 5.19 17.31 -31.61
N ASN A 364 3.98 17.69 -31.22
CA ASN A 364 3.58 17.82 -29.83
C ASN A 364 2.95 16.50 -29.37
N GLU A 365 3.77 15.48 -29.19
CA GLU A 365 3.33 14.10 -28.92
C GLU A 365 4.26 13.41 -27.91
N ASP A 366 3.74 12.44 -27.16
CA ASP A 366 4.55 11.63 -26.24
C ASP A 366 5.58 10.79 -27.02
N CYS A 367 6.81 10.78 -26.51
CA CYS A 367 7.93 10.13 -27.18
C CYS A 367 7.73 8.61 -27.41
N LEU A 368 6.97 7.92 -26.53
CA LEU A 368 6.67 6.50 -26.70
C LEU A 368 5.55 6.25 -27.73
N TYR A 369 4.62 7.20 -27.92
CA TYR A 369 3.67 7.13 -29.03
C TYR A 369 4.36 7.34 -30.38
N VAL A 370 5.26 8.32 -30.48
CA VAL A 370 6.09 8.49 -31.69
C VAL A 370 6.95 7.26 -31.95
N TYR A 371 7.55 6.68 -30.90
CA TYR A 371 8.31 5.43 -31.01
C TYR A 371 7.46 4.29 -31.57
N GLN A 372 6.25 4.10 -31.04
CA GLN A 372 5.30 3.10 -31.51
C GLN A 372 4.92 3.30 -32.98
N GLN A 373 4.64 4.54 -33.40
CA GLN A 373 4.31 4.87 -34.79
C GLN A 373 5.47 4.52 -35.74
N LEU A 374 6.71 4.86 -35.36
CA LEU A 374 7.89 4.53 -36.14
C LEU A 374 8.12 3.01 -36.24
N VAL A 375 7.91 2.27 -35.15
CA VAL A 375 7.95 0.79 -35.17
C VAL A 375 6.87 0.21 -36.08
N ALA A 376 5.65 0.74 -36.07
CA ALA A 376 4.57 0.34 -36.97
C ALA A 376 4.94 0.56 -38.45
N GLN A 377 5.75 1.58 -38.74
CA GLN A 377 6.36 1.83 -40.06
C GLN A 377 7.59 0.95 -40.34
N LYS A 378 7.84 -0.09 -39.52
CA LYS A 378 8.99 -1.01 -39.61
C LYS A 378 10.36 -0.33 -39.45
N ARG A 379 10.41 0.81 -38.75
CA ARG A 379 11.67 1.47 -38.36
C ARG A 379 12.23 0.85 -37.08
N ARG A 380 13.49 1.16 -36.78
CA ARG A 380 14.19 0.78 -35.54
C ARG A 380 14.64 2.04 -34.78
N PRO A 381 13.70 2.76 -34.14
CA PRO A 381 14.02 4.00 -33.45
C PRO A 381 14.85 3.75 -32.19
N VAL A 382 15.64 4.75 -31.80
CA VAL A 382 16.30 4.85 -30.50
C VAL A 382 15.69 6.04 -29.78
N LEU A 383 15.22 5.81 -28.56
CA LEU A 383 14.61 6.82 -27.71
C LEU A 383 15.68 7.56 -26.90
N LEU A 384 15.70 8.89 -26.93
CA LEU A 384 16.50 9.66 -25.98
C LEU A 384 15.78 9.71 -24.63
N ASN A 385 16.40 9.19 -23.58
CA ASN A 385 16.03 9.45 -22.19
C ASN A 385 16.79 10.68 -21.72
N MET A 386 16.07 11.76 -21.39
CA MET A 386 16.61 13.00 -20.85
C MET A 386 16.96 12.79 -19.38
N ALA A 387 18.09 12.13 -19.14
CA ALA A 387 18.41 11.51 -17.87
C ALA A 387 18.93 12.53 -16.85
N ASN A 388 18.66 12.26 -15.57
CA ASN A 388 19.32 12.96 -14.48
C ASN A 388 20.78 12.49 -14.34
N ALA A 389 21.74 13.42 -14.30
CA ALA A 389 23.17 13.07 -14.21
C ALA A 389 23.54 12.31 -12.93
N ASP A 390 22.87 12.59 -11.82
CA ASP A 390 23.29 12.10 -10.50
C ASP A 390 22.63 10.76 -10.12
N SER A 391 21.42 10.50 -10.61
CA SER A 391 20.58 9.41 -10.14
C SER A 391 19.72 8.80 -11.24
N ALA A 392 19.72 7.47 -11.31
CA ALA A 392 18.92 6.73 -12.27
C ALA A 392 17.42 7.04 -12.13
N GLY A 393 16.79 7.42 -13.24
CA GLY A 393 15.35 7.66 -13.27
C GLY A 393 14.92 8.98 -12.60
N GLY A 394 15.88 9.85 -12.24
CA GLY A 394 15.63 11.11 -11.56
C GLY A 394 14.77 10.94 -10.30
N GLY A 395 13.61 11.58 -10.29
CA GLY A 395 12.70 11.61 -9.15
C GLY A 395 11.64 10.53 -9.10
N TYR A 396 11.73 9.47 -9.92
CA TYR A 396 10.64 8.50 -10.08
C TYR A 396 10.25 7.82 -8.76
N ARG A 397 11.23 7.61 -7.86
CA ARG A 397 11.03 7.04 -6.51
C ARG A 397 10.15 7.91 -5.61
N ARG A 398 10.06 9.20 -5.90
CA ARG A 398 9.25 10.20 -5.17
C ARG A 398 8.03 10.66 -5.96
N GLY A 399 7.79 10.10 -7.15
CA GLY A 399 6.66 10.48 -7.99
C GLY A 399 6.83 11.79 -8.74
N ASP A 400 8.06 12.18 -9.07
CA ASP A 400 8.32 13.36 -9.92
C ASP A 400 7.81 13.07 -11.37
N GLY A 401 7.51 14.12 -12.14
CA GLY A 401 6.67 14.04 -13.34
C GLY A 401 7.33 14.31 -14.68
N ALA A 402 8.66 14.25 -14.81
CA ALA A 402 9.30 14.55 -16.09
C ALA A 402 9.34 13.31 -17.01
N GLN A 403 10.01 13.46 -18.16
CA GLN A 403 10.05 12.44 -19.21
C GLN A 403 10.70 11.15 -18.70
N GLU A 404 11.86 11.25 -18.07
CA GLU A 404 12.59 10.10 -17.53
C GLU A 404 11.73 9.30 -16.53
N GLU A 405 11.10 9.97 -15.56
CA GLU A 405 10.28 9.28 -14.55
C GLU A 405 9.07 8.58 -15.17
N THR A 406 8.51 9.16 -16.24
CA THR A 406 7.40 8.58 -17.00
C THR A 406 7.84 7.32 -17.74
N LEU A 407 9.05 7.30 -18.32
CA LEU A 407 9.62 6.09 -18.90
C LEU A 407 9.75 4.98 -17.86
N PHE A 408 10.22 5.30 -16.65
CA PHE A 408 10.37 4.33 -15.55
C PHE A 408 9.01 3.78 -15.09
N ARG A 409 7.98 4.63 -14.97
CA ARG A 409 6.64 4.18 -14.58
C ARG A 409 5.97 3.28 -15.62
N ARG A 410 6.25 3.48 -16.90
CA ARG A 410 5.57 2.81 -18.03
C ARG A 410 6.26 1.54 -18.53
N SER A 411 7.43 1.22 -18.01
CA SER A 411 8.28 0.13 -18.54
C SER A 411 9.05 -0.59 -17.43
N ASP A 412 9.90 -1.54 -17.83
CA ASP A 412 10.84 -2.22 -16.94
C ASP A 412 12.24 -1.55 -16.89
N TYR A 413 12.35 -0.28 -17.32
CA TYR A 413 13.62 0.44 -17.46
C TYR A 413 14.43 0.57 -16.17
N PHE A 414 13.75 0.61 -15.01
CA PHE A 414 14.44 0.64 -13.71
C PHE A 414 15.37 -0.57 -13.51
N ARG A 415 15.07 -1.74 -14.09
CA ARG A 415 15.95 -2.93 -14.03
C ARG A 415 17.27 -2.74 -14.77
N SER A 416 17.30 -1.83 -15.74
CA SER A 416 18.51 -1.52 -16.48
C SER A 416 19.36 -0.52 -15.70
N LEU A 417 18.78 0.62 -15.31
CA LEU A 417 19.54 1.77 -14.80
C LEU A 417 19.65 1.83 -13.27
N ASP A 418 18.67 1.32 -12.53
CA ASP A 418 18.64 1.40 -11.07
C ASP A 418 19.16 0.12 -10.42
N MET A 419 20.48 0.06 -10.26
CA MET A 419 21.17 -1.08 -9.64
C MET A 419 20.69 -1.39 -8.22
N GLY A 420 20.11 -0.41 -7.50
CA GLY A 420 19.62 -0.59 -6.14
C GLY A 420 18.34 -1.44 -6.06
N LEU A 421 17.62 -1.60 -7.17
CA LEU A 421 16.37 -2.37 -7.25
C LEU A 421 16.53 -3.75 -7.91
N ASP A 422 17.75 -4.14 -8.26
CA ASP A 422 18.04 -5.39 -8.99
C ASP A 422 17.91 -6.68 -8.16
N GLY A 423 17.75 -6.58 -6.84
CA GLY A 423 17.57 -7.76 -5.96
C GLY A 423 18.70 -8.80 -6.06
N GLY A 424 19.89 -8.42 -6.50
CA GLY A 424 21.06 -9.29 -6.63
C GLY A 424 21.09 -10.20 -7.87
N LYS A 425 20.19 -10.00 -8.85
CA LYS A 425 20.26 -10.69 -10.16
C LYS A 425 20.64 -9.67 -11.24
N PRO A 426 21.95 -9.48 -11.51
CA PRO A 426 22.38 -8.44 -12.44
C PRO A 426 21.78 -8.68 -13.82
N THR A 427 21.18 -7.64 -14.40
CA THR A 427 20.88 -7.60 -15.83
C THR A 427 22.19 -7.66 -16.63
N ASN A 428 22.13 -7.98 -17.93
CA ASN A 428 23.32 -8.04 -18.78
C ASN A 428 23.87 -6.62 -18.98
N ARG A 429 24.76 -6.19 -18.07
CA ARG A 429 25.38 -4.87 -18.07
C ARG A 429 26.83 -4.95 -18.54
N PHE A 430 27.19 -4.03 -19.42
CA PHE A 430 28.52 -3.94 -20.00
C PHE A 430 29.02 -2.50 -19.92
N PHE A 431 30.33 -2.36 -19.91
CA PHE A 431 31.04 -1.11 -20.14
C PHE A 431 31.74 -1.19 -21.49
N CYS A 432 31.60 -0.16 -22.31
CA CYS A 432 32.33 -0.06 -23.57
C CYS A 432 33.72 0.53 -23.30
N ASN A 433 34.76 -0.26 -23.51
CA ASN A 433 36.12 0.21 -23.23
C ASN A 433 36.72 1.04 -24.39
N SER A 434 37.94 1.53 -24.20
CA SER A 434 38.64 2.34 -25.19
C SER A 434 39.03 1.61 -26.48
N ASN A 435 38.87 0.28 -26.52
CA ASN A 435 39.14 -0.58 -27.66
C ASN A 435 37.85 -0.97 -28.41
N CYS A 436 36.70 -0.39 -28.07
CA CYS A 436 35.37 -0.74 -28.59
C CYS A 436 34.87 -2.13 -28.15
N GLU A 437 35.44 -2.72 -27.10
CA GLU A 437 35.02 -4.02 -26.58
C GLU A 437 34.02 -3.84 -25.42
N LEU A 438 33.15 -4.82 -25.24
CA LEU A 438 32.13 -4.83 -24.18
C LEU A 438 32.61 -5.69 -23.01
N ASP A 439 33.14 -5.03 -21.99
CA ASP A 439 33.52 -5.69 -20.75
C ASP A 439 32.31 -5.81 -19.82
N PRO A 440 32.11 -6.94 -19.11
CA PRO A 440 31.06 -7.03 -18.09
C PRO A 440 31.24 -5.93 -17.05
N LEU A 441 30.15 -5.22 -16.73
CA LEU A 441 30.19 -4.16 -15.72
C LEU A 441 30.37 -4.80 -14.34
N SER A 442 31.51 -4.54 -13.69
CA SER A 442 31.80 -5.10 -12.36
C SER A 442 30.93 -4.47 -11.28
N GLU A 443 30.68 -5.19 -10.18
CA GLU A 443 29.92 -4.67 -9.02
C GLU A 443 30.54 -3.41 -8.38
N ARG A 444 31.84 -3.17 -8.62
CA ARG A 444 32.55 -1.98 -8.13
C ARG A 444 32.35 -0.75 -9.02
N GLN A 445 31.97 -0.95 -10.28
CA GLN A 445 31.70 0.13 -11.21
C GLN A 445 30.26 0.62 -11.01
N ARG A 446 30.11 1.94 -11.01
CA ARG A 446 28.81 2.60 -10.91
C ARG A 446 28.42 3.14 -12.27
N MET A 447 27.13 3.10 -12.58
CA MET A 447 26.56 3.81 -13.73
C MET A 447 26.19 5.27 -13.41
N TYR A 448 25.96 5.54 -12.11
CA TYR A 448 25.58 6.85 -11.60
C TYR A 448 26.45 7.25 -10.40
N PRO A 449 26.80 8.54 -10.24
CA PRO A 449 26.58 9.63 -11.20
C PRO A 449 27.20 9.34 -12.57
N MET A 450 26.55 9.83 -13.64
CA MET A 450 27.02 9.66 -15.01
C MET A 450 28.31 10.46 -15.20
N ASP A 451 29.26 9.89 -15.93
CA ASP A 451 30.46 10.62 -16.33
C ASP A 451 30.11 11.76 -17.29
N GLU A 452 30.95 12.81 -17.31
CA GLU A 452 30.83 13.89 -18.28
C GLU A 452 30.95 13.34 -19.72
N PHE A 453 29.99 13.70 -20.58
CA PHE A 453 29.78 13.11 -21.91
C PHE A 453 29.48 11.60 -21.92
N GLY A 454 29.15 11.03 -20.76
CA GLY A 454 28.72 9.66 -20.62
C GLY A 454 27.33 9.43 -21.20
N ALA A 455 27.08 8.19 -21.59
CA ALA A 455 25.77 7.74 -22.06
C ALA A 455 25.51 6.31 -21.63
N ILE A 456 24.25 5.95 -21.39
CA ILE A 456 23.88 4.58 -21.09
C ILE A 456 22.86 4.12 -22.12
N TYR A 457 23.27 3.19 -22.98
CA TYR A 457 22.39 2.55 -23.94
C TYR A 457 21.71 1.34 -23.30
N THR A 458 20.40 1.23 -23.48
CA THR A 458 19.62 0.09 -23.04
C THR A 458 18.78 -0.43 -24.20
N SER A 459 18.89 -1.72 -24.49
CA SER A 459 18.03 -2.43 -25.44
C SER A 459 17.24 -3.53 -24.75
N GLY A 460 16.12 -3.91 -25.35
CA GLY A 460 15.28 -4.99 -24.84
C GLY A 460 14.22 -4.51 -23.84
N LEU A 461 13.99 -3.20 -23.73
CA LEU A 461 12.99 -2.63 -22.84
C LEU A 461 11.59 -3.08 -23.25
N THR A 462 10.75 -3.33 -22.26
CA THR A 462 9.33 -3.58 -22.47
C THR A 462 8.53 -2.40 -21.91
N VAL A 463 7.83 -1.68 -22.79
CA VAL A 463 6.85 -0.66 -22.40
C VAL A 463 5.47 -1.29 -22.41
N PHE A 464 4.79 -1.25 -21.28
CA PHE A 464 3.53 -1.98 -21.07
C PHE A 464 2.42 -1.14 -20.43
N ARG A 465 2.65 0.16 -20.26
CA ARG A 465 1.61 1.11 -19.85
C ARG A 465 1.47 2.28 -20.82
N GLN A 466 0.24 2.74 -20.93
CA GLN A 466 -0.12 4.00 -21.56
C GLN A 466 0.37 5.19 -20.70
N ASP A 467 0.14 6.41 -21.18
CA ASP A 467 0.55 7.66 -20.55
C ASP A 467 -0.21 8.00 -19.24
N GLU A 468 0.08 9.15 -18.65
CA GLU A 468 -0.56 9.63 -17.41
C GLU A 468 -2.04 10.00 -17.62
N ASP A 469 -2.39 10.54 -18.78
CA ASP A 469 -3.74 11.01 -19.11
C ASP A 469 -4.74 9.84 -19.21
N THR A 470 -4.26 8.67 -19.61
CA THR A 470 -5.02 7.40 -19.59
C THR A 470 -4.94 6.68 -18.24
N GLY A 471 -4.38 7.32 -17.21
CA GLY A 471 -4.21 6.75 -15.89
C GLY A 471 -3.24 5.58 -15.83
N TYR A 472 -2.23 5.57 -16.71
CA TYR A 472 -1.23 4.51 -16.81
C TYR A 472 -1.84 3.12 -17.05
N ALA A 473 -2.93 3.06 -17.83
CA ALA A 473 -3.60 1.82 -18.20
C ALA A 473 -2.62 0.82 -18.84
N PHE A 474 -2.82 -0.47 -18.58
CA PHE A 474 -2.00 -1.50 -19.22
C PHE A 474 -2.30 -1.58 -20.73
N MET A 475 -1.25 -1.73 -21.52
CA MET A 475 -1.38 -1.91 -22.97
C MET A 475 -1.88 -3.33 -23.28
N SER A 476 -2.81 -3.49 -24.22
CA SER A 476 -3.16 -4.82 -24.75
C SER A 476 -2.03 -5.39 -25.62
N GLU A 477 -1.25 -4.51 -26.24
CA GLU A 477 -0.10 -4.82 -27.08
C GLU A 477 1.12 -4.03 -26.58
N PRO A 478 1.93 -4.58 -25.67
CA PRO A 478 3.12 -3.91 -25.17
C PRO A 478 4.20 -3.75 -26.25
N LEU A 479 4.96 -2.66 -26.18
CA LEU A 479 6.13 -2.46 -27.04
C LEU A 479 7.30 -3.25 -26.48
N PHE A 480 7.72 -4.26 -27.22
CA PHE A 480 8.90 -5.05 -26.89
C PHE A 480 10.15 -4.54 -27.62
N ASP A 481 11.31 -4.88 -27.07
CA ASP A 481 12.61 -4.62 -27.68
C ASP A 481 12.87 -3.12 -27.93
N VAL A 482 12.30 -2.25 -27.08
CA VAL A 482 12.54 -0.81 -27.12
C VAL A 482 14.01 -0.54 -26.81
N CYS A 483 14.61 0.36 -27.58
CA CYS A 483 15.97 0.84 -27.38
C CYS A 483 15.95 2.29 -26.91
N ALA A 484 16.67 2.57 -25.83
CA ALA A 484 16.81 3.91 -25.26
C ALA A 484 18.28 4.26 -25.01
N ILE A 485 18.61 5.53 -25.05
CA ILE A 485 19.90 6.08 -24.66
C ILE A 485 19.69 7.17 -23.61
N ALA A 486 20.23 6.97 -22.41
CA ALA A 486 20.21 7.95 -21.33
C ALA A 486 21.42 8.87 -21.45
N MET A 487 21.18 10.17 -21.46
CA MET A 487 22.19 11.24 -21.51
C MET A 487 21.71 12.40 -20.64
N ALA A 488 22.63 13.04 -19.91
CA ALA A 488 22.36 14.12 -18.97
C ALA A 488 23.04 15.43 -19.36
#